data_AF-A0A2V5V8A7-F1
#
_entry.id   AF-A0A2V5V8A7-F1
#
_cell.length_a   1.000
_cell.length_b   1.000
_cell.length_c   1.000
_cell.angle_alpha   90.00
_cell.angle_beta   90.00
_cell.angle_gamma   90.00
#
_symmetry.space_group_name_H-M   'P 1'
#
loop_
_entity.id
_entity.type
_entity.pdbx_description
1 polymer ?
#
loop_
_entity_poly.entity_id
_entity_poly.type
_entity_poly.pdbx_seq_one_letter_code
_entity_poly.pdbx_strand_id
1 'polypeptide(L)' 'DAVLVNTAIAIASDPVRMAKAFKKAIEAGREACEIGLAEKLGAAAATSPLTGFLS' A
#
# COMPACT_ATOMS: atom_id res chain seq x y z
N ASP A 1 4.47 4.40 -13.70
CA ASP A 1 4.31 2.94 -13.65
C ASP A 1 2.91 2.54 -14.06
N ALA A 2 2.77 1.43 -14.79
CA ALA A 2 1.48 0.88 -15.17
C ALA A 2 1.46 -0.60 -14.78
N VAL A 3 0.41 -1.01 -14.08
CA VAL A 3 0.20 -2.40 -13.65
C VAL A 3 -0.79 -3.03 -14.64
N LEU A 4 -0.40 -4.12 -15.30
CA LEU A 4 -1.31 -4.87 -16.18
C LEU A 4 -2.18 -5.79 -15.32
N VAL A 5 -3.43 -5.40 -15.10
CA VAL A 5 -4.39 -6.13 -14.26
C VAL A 5 -5.48 -6.75 -15.14
N ASN A 6 -5.23 -7.94 -15.69
CA ASN A 6 -6.22 -8.62 -16.54
C ASN A 6 -7.23 -9.43 -15.70
N THR A 7 -6.74 -10.34 -14.84
CA THR A 7 -7.64 -11.24 -14.10
C THR A 7 -8.44 -10.50 -13.04
N ALA A 8 -7.81 -9.67 -12.20
CA ALA A 8 -8.53 -9.01 -11.11
C ALA A 8 -9.56 -7.94 -11.55
N ILE A 9 -9.49 -7.45 -12.80
CA ILE A 9 -10.55 -6.61 -13.40
C ILE A 9 -11.63 -7.50 -14.05
N ALA A 10 -11.25 -8.60 -14.72
CA ALA A 10 -12.18 -9.46 -15.43
C ALA A 10 -13.15 -10.27 -14.54
N ILE A 11 -12.72 -10.66 -13.33
CA ILE A 11 -13.58 -11.35 -12.35
C ILE A 11 -14.18 -10.41 -11.29
N ALA A 12 -13.92 -9.10 -11.37
CA ALA A 12 -14.53 -8.15 -10.44
C ALA A 12 -16.03 -8.03 -10.72
N SER A 13 -16.82 -8.02 -9.64
CA SER A 13 -18.27 -7.81 -9.73
C SER A 13 -18.65 -6.46 -10.36
N ASP A 14 -17.74 -5.48 -10.31
CA ASP A 14 -17.82 -4.19 -11.01
C ASP A 14 -16.44 -3.82 -11.57
N PRO A 15 -16.13 -4.23 -12.82
CA PRO A 15 -14.83 -4.01 -13.46
C PRO A 15 -14.49 -2.52 -13.62
N VAL A 16 -15.49 -1.66 -13.85
CA VAL A 16 -15.29 -0.22 -14.03
C VAL A 16 -14.90 0.43 -12.71
N ARG A 17 -15.57 0.06 -11.62
CA ARG A 17 -15.21 0.55 -10.28
C ARG A 17 -13.86 -0.01 -9.83
N MET A 18 -13.51 -1.25 -10.19
CA MET A 18 -12.19 -1.83 -9.93
C MET A 18 -11.07 -1.08 -10.70
N ALA A 19 -11.28 -0.75 -11.97
CA ALA A 19 -10.33 0.03 -12.76
C ALA A 19 -10.10 1.44 -12.16
N LYS A 20 -11.18 2.10 -11.70
CA LYS A 20 -11.08 3.39 -11.00
C LYS A 20 -10.32 3.29 -9.68
N ALA A 21 -10.49 2.20 -8.93
CA ALA A 21 -9.75 1.96 -7.69
C ALA A 21 -8.25 1.76 -7.95
N PHE A 22 -7.88 0.97 -8.95
CA PHE A 22 -6.49 0.76 -9.35
C PHE A 22 -5.81 2.06 -9.80
N LYS A 23 -6.51 2.90 -10.58
CA LYS A 23 -5.98 4.22 -10.98
C LYS A 23 -5.56 5.04 -9.75
N LYS A 24 -6.46 5.16 -8.76
CA LYS A 24 -6.18 5.90 -7.52
C LYS A 24 -5.02 5.30 -6.72
N ALA A 25 -4.94 3.97 -6.65
CA ALA A 25 -3.85 3.29 -5.94
C ALA A 25 -2.48 3.58 -6.57
N ILE A 26 -2.41 3.63 -7.91
CA ILE A 26 -1.18 3.97 -8.63
C ILE A 26 -0.81 5.44 -8.42
N GLU A 27 -1.79 6.36 -8.52
CA GLU A 27 -1.57 7.79 -8.25
C GLU A 27 -1.03 8.01 -6.83
N ALA A 28 -1.66 7.40 -5.82
CA ALA A 28 -1.19 7.47 -4.44
C ALA A 28 0.20 6.85 -4.23
N GLY A 29 0.49 5.71 -4.89
CA GLY A 29 1.81 5.09 -4.84
C GLY A 29 2.90 5.94 -5.51
N ARG A 30 2.55 6.65 -6.60
CA ARG A 30 3.46 7.57 -7.28
C ARG A 30 3.77 8.78 -6.42
N GLU A 31 2.74 9.39 -5.84
CA GLU A 31 2.90 10.49 -4.88
C GLU A 31 3.79 10.04 -3.72
N ALA A 32 3.51 8.90 -3.08
CA ALA A 32 4.35 8.38 -1.99
C ALA A 32 5.83 8.16 -2.39
N CYS A 33 6.08 7.78 -3.64
CA CYS A 33 7.43 7.65 -4.17
C CYS A 33 8.12 9.00 -4.37
N GLU A 34 7.38 10.01 -4.85
CA GLU A 34 7.88 11.36 -5.14
C GLU A 34 8.15 12.17 -3.87
N ILE A 35 7.34 12.00 -2.83
CA ILE A 35 7.53 12.69 -1.53
C ILE A 35 8.70 12.07 -0.74
N GLY A 36 9.17 10.89 -1.14
CA GLY A 36 10.18 10.11 -0.43
C GLY A 36 9.54 9.23 0.65
N LEU A 37 9.75 7.91 0.54
CA LEU A 37 9.35 6.97 1.58
C LEU A 37 10.16 7.27 2.86
N ALA A 38 9.51 7.16 4.02
CA ALA A 38 10.18 7.29 5.31
C ALA A 38 11.42 6.38 5.36
N GLU A 39 12.49 6.85 6.01
CA GLU A 39 13.72 6.05 6.18
C GLU A 39 13.37 4.66 6.67
N LYS A 40 13.85 3.64 5.95
CA LYS A 40 13.77 2.27 6.41
C LYS A 40 14.55 2.18 7.71
N LEU A 41 13.84 1.98 8.82
CA LEU A 41 14.47 1.73 10.12
C LEU A 41 15.35 0.48 10.00
N GLY A 42 16.66 0.64 10.22
CA GLY A 42 17.65 -0.45 10.18
C GLY A 42 17.55 -1.44 11.34
N ALA A 43 16.63 -1.20 12.27
CA ALA A 43 16.33 -2.07 13.40
C ALA A 43 14.82 -2.24 13.52
N ALA A 44 14.38 -3.47 13.81
CA ALA A 44 12.98 -3.75 14.11
C ALA A 44 12.63 -3.09 15.46
N ALA A 45 11.77 -2.08 15.45
CA ALA A 45 11.15 -1.57 16.66
C ALA A 45 9.96 -2.47 17.01
N ALA A 46 9.98 -3.08 18.20
CA ALA A 46 8.82 -3.83 18.69
C ALA A 46 7.64 -2.86 18.85
N THR A 47 6.58 -3.05 18.07
CA THR A 47 5.32 -2.27 18.17
C THR A 47 4.55 -2.56 19.46
N SER A 48 4.99 -3.57 20.22
CA SER A 48 4.50 -3.91 21.56
C SER A 48 5.70 -4.25 22.45
N PRO A 49 6.37 -3.24 23.05
CA PRO A 49 7.44 -3.49 24.01
C PRO A 49 6.86 -4.25 25.22
N LEU A 50 7.37 -5.46 25.47
CA LEU A 50 7.02 -6.28 26.64
C LEU A 50 7.27 -5.56 27.98
N THR A 51 8.02 -4.46 27.95
CA THR A 51 8.33 -3.59 29.10
C THR A 51 7.16 -2.72 29.56
N GLY A 52 6.07 -2.59 28.78
CA GLY A 52 4.86 -1.88 29.21
C GLY A 52 3.85 -2.75 29.99
N PHE A 53 4.06 -4.06 30.04
CA PHE A 53 3.13 -5.02 30.67
C PHE A 53 3.46 -5.35 32.14
N LEU A 54 4.58 -4.85 32.68
CA LEU A 54 5.06 -5.17 34.04
C LEU A 54 5.22 -3.94 34.97
N SER A 55 4.60 -2.81 34.64
CA SER A 55 4.55 -1.62 35.50
C SER A 55 3.20 -1.49 36.20
#